data_AF-A0A8C6ZNW8-F1
#
_entry.id   AF-A0A8C6ZNW8-F1
#
_cell.length_a   1.000
_cell.length_b   1.000
_cell.length_c   1.000
_cell.angle_alpha   90.00
_cell.angle_beta   90.00
_cell.angle_gamma   90.00
#
_symmetry.space_group_name_H-M   'P 1'
#
loop_
_entity.id
_entity.type
_entity.pdbx_description
1 polymer ?
#
loop_
_entity_poly.entity_id
_entity_poly.type
_entity_poly.pdbx_seq_one_letter_code
_entity_poly.pdbx_strand_id
1 'polypeptide(L)'
;MEGILKRRYPNSLPALIYAAAAAEKSNNLSAGTNMVDFLERRIKKLEAELESKDDEAKKSLRTMEQQFQKIKVQYEQRLVELEQLLAYKFLSASPQRSSEGASITQLERELRSLREIHQVTVENLQSEIENLKSQNSQLTLGSKKDNKDLQSADSPVKQANTKEGWLKLSQELVAKNREIQNLTKTVEKLQKERMVMLSDDNFRHKAANKETSPENLKRSSVAGEAPGPGEPCEGAGPGRPWALPGVEISEVLQQNKQLKDELERLSLEMNQQRVKSQATLAYSENNVRRAQEAAAEFAAALKAAHERELEQLLRRQAAAPAPARVAELHGRINTQEVLIEHLQERIGEQQRQQEALLVSQMREELLQKEVHLDWGGGTLCW
;
A
#
# COMPACT_ATOMS: atom_id res chain seq x y z
N MET A 1 -14.32 -2.60 80.82
CA MET A 1 -13.86 -1.89 79.61
C MET A 1 -14.47 -2.40 78.31
N GLU A 2 -14.65 -3.71 78.08
CA GLU A 2 -15.10 -4.24 76.77
C GLU A 2 -16.36 -3.58 76.16
N GLY A 3 -17.40 -3.32 76.95
CA GLY A 3 -18.63 -2.68 76.47
C GLY A 3 -18.46 -1.23 75.97
N ILE A 4 -17.31 -0.61 76.23
CA ILE A 4 -16.94 0.74 75.77
C ILE A 4 -16.21 0.63 74.43
N LEU A 5 -15.22 -0.27 74.34
CA LEU A 5 -14.44 -0.54 73.13
C LEU A 5 -15.28 -1.15 71.98
N LYS A 6 -16.40 -1.81 72.31
CA LYS A 6 -17.34 -2.38 71.34
C LYS A 6 -18.43 -1.39 70.86
N ARG A 7 -18.46 -0.14 71.33
CA ARG A 7 -19.43 0.89 70.90
C ARG A 7 -18.93 1.67 69.68
N ARG A 8 -19.86 2.14 68.83
CA ARG A 8 -19.55 2.90 67.59
C ARG A 8 -18.72 4.18 67.81
N TYR A 9 -18.81 4.80 68.98
CA TYR A 9 -18.08 6.02 69.33
C TYR A 9 -17.41 5.86 70.71
N PRO A 10 -16.24 5.19 70.79
CA PRO A 10 -15.58 4.89 72.07
C PRO A 10 -15.13 6.16 72.81
N ASN A 11 -14.87 7.25 72.07
CA ASN A 11 -14.42 8.55 72.62
C ASN A 11 -15.57 9.54 72.87
N SER A 12 -16.82 9.08 72.85
CA SER A 12 -17.98 9.95 73.14
C SER A 12 -18.04 10.33 74.62
N LEU A 13 -18.51 11.53 74.94
CA LEU A 13 -18.55 12.06 76.31
C LEU A 13 -19.28 11.11 77.31
N PRO A 14 -20.43 10.48 76.96
CA PRO A 14 -21.05 9.46 77.82
C PRO A 14 -20.23 8.18 77.98
N ALA A 15 -19.46 7.78 76.95
CA ALA A 15 -18.56 6.63 77.02
C ALA A 15 -17.35 6.92 77.93
N LEU A 16 -16.82 8.14 77.89
CA LEU A 16 -15.75 8.61 78.77
C LEU A 16 -16.21 8.76 80.23
N ILE A 17 -17.40 9.31 80.48
CA ILE A 17 -18.00 9.36 81.83
C ILE A 17 -18.18 7.94 82.39
N TYR A 18 -18.71 7.01 81.58
CA TYR A 18 -18.88 5.61 81.98
C TYR A 18 -17.53 4.88 82.18
N ALA A 19 -16.48 5.26 81.44
CA ALA A 19 -15.12 4.76 81.65
C ALA A 19 -14.53 5.28 82.98
N ALA A 20 -14.67 6.59 83.26
CA ALA A 20 -14.18 7.20 84.49
C ALA A 20 -14.85 6.62 85.74
N ALA A 21 -16.20 6.51 85.74
CA ALA A 21 -16.95 5.92 86.85
C ALA A 21 -16.65 4.41 87.04
N ALA A 22 -16.22 3.71 85.99
CA ALA A 22 -15.72 2.33 86.10
C ALA A 22 -14.27 2.27 86.61
N ALA A 23 -13.43 3.25 86.26
CA ALA A 23 -12.04 3.35 86.70
C ALA A 23 -11.91 3.68 88.20
N GLU A 24 -12.75 4.59 88.73
CA GLU A 24 -12.83 4.87 90.17
C GLU A 24 -13.16 3.61 91.00
N LYS A 25 -13.93 2.68 90.43
CA LYS A 25 -14.25 1.38 91.05
C LYS A 25 -13.20 0.29 90.82
N SER A 26 -12.22 0.50 89.95
CA SER A 26 -11.26 -0.54 89.53
C SER A 26 -9.85 -0.36 90.10
N ASN A 27 -9.71 0.28 91.27
CA ASN A 27 -8.42 0.48 91.95
C ASN A 27 -7.82 -0.81 92.57
N ASN A 28 -8.10 -1.96 91.96
CA ASN A 28 -7.73 -3.31 92.40
C ASN A 28 -6.90 -4.00 91.29
N LEU A 29 -5.71 -4.49 91.66
CA LEU A 29 -4.71 -5.11 90.77
C LEU A 29 -5.28 -6.20 89.83
N SER A 30 -6.32 -6.91 90.28
CA SER A 30 -7.06 -7.93 89.49
C SER A 30 -7.62 -7.41 88.15
N ALA A 31 -8.00 -6.14 88.06
CA ALA A 31 -8.49 -5.57 86.80
C ALA A 31 -7.38 -5.46 85.73
N GLY A 32 -6.13 -5.27 86.17
CA GLY A 32 -4.94 -5.28 85.29
C GLY A 32 -4.67 -6.67 84.73
N THR A 33 -4.66 -7.70 85.58
CA THR A 33 -4.46 -9.10 85.16
C THR A 33 -5.46 -9.52 84.09
N ASN A 34 -6.76 -9.25 84.29
CA ASN A 34 -7.80 -9.58 83.30
C ASN A 34 -7.62 -8.85 81.94
N MET A 35 -7.05 -7.64 81.93
CA MET A 35 -6.73 -6.90 80.71
C MET A 35 -5.50 -7.47 80.01
N VAL A 36 -4.46 -7.85 80.76
CA VAL A 36 -3.26 -8.52 80.23
C VAL A 36 -3.63 -9.85 79.59
N ASP A 37 -4.40 -10.69 80.29
CA ASP A 37 -4.97 -11.95 79.78
C ASP A 37 -5.72 -11.77 78.44
N PHE A 38 -6.53 -10.70 78.34
CA PHE A 38 -7.28 -10.40 77.12
C PHE A 38 -6.35 -10.01 75.97
N LEU A 39 -5.34 -9.16 76.23
CA LEU A 39 -4.35 -8.75 75.25
C LEU A 39 -3.49 -9.92 74.80
N GLU A 40 -3.04 -10.78 75.71
CA GLU A 40 -2.32 -12.02 75.37
C GLU A 40 -3.14 -12.95 74.48
N ARG A 41 -4.42 -13.18 74.82
CA ARG A 41 -5.31 -13.99 73.98
C ARG A 41 -5.52 -13.35 72.60
N ARG A 42 -5.54 -12.02 72.51
CA ARG A 42 -5.64 -11.31 71.23
C ARG A 42 -4.34 -11.39 70.42
N ILE A 43 -3.18 -11.28 71.06
CA ILE A 43 -1.86 -11.45 70.45
C ILE A 43 -1.72 -12.87 69.91
N LYS A 44 -1.92 -13.90 70.74
CA LYS A 44 -1.90 -15.32 70.35
C LYS A 44 -2.84 -15.63 69.17
N LYS A 45 -4.01 -14.99 69.14
CA LYS A 45 -4.95 -15.08 68.01
C LYS A 45 -4.44 -14.38 66.74
N LEU A 46 -3.80 -13.22 66.86
CA LEU A 46 -3.22 -12.50 65.72
C LEU A 46 -1.99 -13.21 65.16
N GLU A 47 -1.16 -13.82 66.03
CA GLU A 47 -0.03 -14.66 65.65
C GLU A 47 -0.49 -15.87 64.83
N ALA A 48 -1.50 -16.60 65.32
CA ALA A 48 -2.10 -17.72 64.57
C ALA A 48 -2.80 -17.27 63.26
N GLU A 49 -3.46 -16.11 63.25
CA GLU A 49 -4.04 -15.51 62.03
C GLU A 49 -2.96 -15.09 61.00
N LEU A 50 -1.75 -14.72 61.44
CA LEU A 50 -0.61 -14.44 60.57
C LEU A 50 0.03 -15.72 60.03
N GLU A 51 0.30 -16.71 60.90
CA GLU A 51 0.89 -17.99 60.50
C GLU A 51 0.00 -18.74 59.49
N SER A 52 -1.33 -18.72 59.69
CA SER A 52 -2.29 -19.28 58.72
C SER A 52 -2.21 -18.58 57.36
N LYS A 53 -2.06 -17.25 57.33
CA LYS A 53 -1.94 -16.47 56.09
C LYS A 53 -0.62 -16.74 55.37
N ASP A 54 0.48 -16.88 56.12
CA ASP A 54 1.77 -17.27 55.53
C ASP A 54 1.70 -18.66 54.92
N ASP A 55 1.00 -19.60 55.55
CA ASP A 55 0.79 -20.94 55.00
C ASP A 55 -0.17 -20.96 53.79
N GLU A 56 -1.20 -20.12 53.77
CA GLU A 56 -2.03 -19.88 52.59
C GLU A 56 -1.22 -19.26 51.44
N ALA A 57 -0.36 -18.29 51.72
CA ALA A 57 0.52 -17.68 50.74
C ALA A 57 1.54 -18.69 50.17
N LYS A 58 2.17 -19.52 51.02
CA LYS A 58 3.05 -20.62 50.59
C LYS A 58 2.32 -21.63 49.71
N LYS A 59 1.08 -22.00 50.04
CA LYS A 59 0.24 -22.90 49.21
C LYS A 59 -0.08 -22.27 47.86
N SER A 60 -0.52 -21.00 47.87
CA SER A 60 -0.83 -20.23 46.65
C SER A 60 0.39 -20.14 45.72
N LEU A 61 1.55 -19.76 46.26
CA LEU A 61 2.81 -19.69 45.52
C LEU A 61 3.16 -21.03 44.84
N ARG A 62 3.12 -22.14 45.59
CA ARG A 62 3.37 -23.49 45.04
C ARG A 62 2.39 -23.84 43.91
N THR A 63 1.11 -23.49 44.03
CA THR A 63 0.15 -23.73 42.93
C THR A 63 0.45 -22.88 41.70
N MET A 64 0.90 -21.63 41.88
CA MET A 64 1.31 -20.76 40.78
C MET A 64 2.58 -21.28 40.08
N GLU A 65 3.57 -21.72 40.85
CA GLU A 65 4.80 -22.35 40.35
C GLU A 65 4.50 -23.61 39.52
N GLN A 66 3.59 -24.46 39.99
CA GLN A 66 3.14 -25.65 39.25
C GLN A 66 2.44 -25.30 37.94
N GLN A 67 1.58 -24.28 37.90
CA GLN A 67 0.97 -23.82 36.65
C GLN A 67 2.02 -23.24 35.69
N PHE A 68 2.97 -22.44 36.21
CA PHE A 68 4.08 -21.90 35.41
C PHE A 68 4.94 -23.01 34.80
N GLN A 69 5.33 -24.02 35.58
CA GLN A 69 6.09 -25.17 35.11
C GLN A 69 5.32 -25.97 34.03
N LYS A 70 4.02 -26.21 34.25
CA LYS A 70 3.16 -26.86 33.25
C LYS A 70 3.10 -26.09 31.93
N ILE A 71 2.88 -24.78 31.99
CA ILE A 71 2.81 -23.90 30.81
C ILE A 71 4.17 -23.83 30.11
N LYS A 72 5.27 -23.74 30.87
CA LYS A 72 6.63 -23.76 30.34
C LYS A 72 6.90 -25.01 29.51
N VAL A 73 6.62 -26.21 30.05
CA VAL A 73 6.81 -27.48 29.34
C VAL A 73 5.96 -27.56 28.07
N GLN A 74 4.72 -27.04 28.08
CA GLN A 74 3.87 -26.97 26.89
C GLN A 74 4.46 -26.07 25.79
N TYR A 75 5.03 -24.91 26.14
CA TYR A 75 5.70 -24.04 25.17
C TYR A 75 7.02 -24.64 24.66
N GLU A 76 7.81 -25.28 25.52
CA GLU A 76 9.04 -25.99 25.13
C GLU A 76 8.73 -27.12 24.14
N GLN A 77 7.71 -27.93 24.39
CA GLN A 77 7.22 -28.94 23.44
C GLN A 77 6.79 -28.32 22.11
N ARG A 78 6.01 -27.22 22.15
CA ARG A 78 5.54 -26.55 20.93
C ARG A 78 6.66 -25.91 20.11
N LEU A 79 7.71 -25.41 20.76
CA LEU A 79 8.91 -24.91 20.08
C LEU A 79 9.61 -26.05 19.33
N VAL A 80 9.85 -27.18 19.99
CA VAL A 80 10.47 -28.36 19.39
C VAL A 80 9.66 -28.90 18.20
N GLU A 81 8.32 -28.96 18.29
CA GLU A 81 7.46 -29.32 17.16
C GLU A 81 7.64 -28.37 15.96
N LEU A 82 7.69 -27.06 16.21
CA LEU A 82 7.84 -26.05 15.15
C LEU A 82 9.24 -26.11 14.52
N GLU A 83 10.29 -26.30 15.32
CA GLU A 83 11.66 -26.52 14.84
C GLU A 83 11.77 -27.78 13.97
N GLN A 84 11.14 -28.89 14.38
CA GLN A 84 11.06 -30.12 13.57
C GLN A 84 10.28 -29.90 12.26
N LEU A 85 9.16 -29.19 12.30
CA LEU A 85 8.38 -28.87 11.08
C LEU A 85 9.16 -27.95 10.13
N LEU A 86 9.94 -27.01 10.65
CA LEU A 86 10.84 -26.19 9.84
C LEU A 86 11.95 -27.04 9.23
N ALA A 87 12.66 -27.85 10.04
CA ALA A 87 13.72 -28.75 9.57
C ALA A 87 13.21 -29.72 8.49
N TYR A 88 12.03 -30.32 8.70
CA TYR A 88 11.37 -31.17 7.70
C TYR A 88 11.10 -30.42 6.40
N LYS A 89 10.54 -29.20 6.46
CA LYS A 89 10.31 -28.36 5.27
C LYS A 89 11.61 -27.96 4.55
N PHE A 90 12.69 -27.70 5.29
CA PHE A 90 14.00 -27.41 4.69
C PHE A 90 14.57 -28.63 3.96
N LEU A 91 14.47 -29.83 4.57
CA LEU A 91 14.90 -31.09 3.97
C LEU A 91 14.04 -31.45 2.75
N SER A 92 12.71 -31.32 2.84
CA SER A 92 11.79 -31.63 1.74
C SER A 92 11.85 -30.62 0.58
N ALA A 93 12.28 -29.39 0.83
CA ALA A 93 12.48 -28.38 -0.23
C ALA A 93 13.82 -28.54 -0.99
N SER A 94 14.76 -29.34 -0.48
CA SER A 94 16.09 -29.52 -1.08
C SER A 94 16.06 -30.12 -2.50
N PRO A 95 15.25 -31.17 -2.81
CA PRO A 95 15.17 -31.72 -4.16
C PRO A 95 14.45 -30.81 -5.17
N GLN A 96 13.60 -29.90 -4.69
CA GLN A 96 12.78 -29.04 -5.53
C GLN A 96 13.54 -27.76 -5.92
N ARG A 97 14.28 -27.17 -4.97
CA ARG A 97 15.16 -26.01 -5.22
C ARG A 97 16.33 -26.31 -6.16
N SER A 98 16.81 -27.55 -6.28
CA SER A 98 17.83 -27.89 -7.27
C SER A 98 17.28 -27.89 -8.70
N SER A 99 16.03 -28.32 -8.90
CA SER A 99 15.34 -28.21 -10.19
C SER A 99 15.03 -26.75 -10.55
N GLU A 100 14.52 -25.96 -9.60
CA GLU A 100 14.25 -24.52 -9.84
C GLU A 100 15.54 -23.71 -9.97
N GLY A 101 16.61 -24.02 -9.22
CA GLY A 101 17.92 -23.41 -9.42
C GLY A 101 18.52 -23.70 -10.80
N ALA A 102 18.31 -24.92 -11.33
CA ALA A 102 18.73 -25.27 -12.69
C ALA A 102 17.93 -24.49 -13.75
N SER A 103 16.62 -24.31 -13.58
CA SER A 103 15.81 -23.51 -14.51
C SER A 103 16.12 -22.01 -14.43
N ILE A 104 16.34 -21.47 -13.23
CA ILE A 104 16.74 -20.06 -13.02
C ILE A 104 18.10 -19.79 -13.70
N THR A 105 19.12 -20.61 -13.42
CA THR A 105 20.45 -20.46 -14.04
C THR A 105 20.47 -20.74 -15.55
N GLN A 106 19.45 -21.42 -16.09
CA GLN A 106 19.22 -21.53 -17.54
C GLN A 106 18.60 -20.26 -18.11
N LEU A 107 17.50 -19.77 -17.53
CA LEU A 107 16.85 -18.52 -17.94
C LEU A 107 17.80 -17.31 -17.86
N GLU A 108 18.67 -17.26 -16.85
CA GLU A 108 19.72 -16.24 -16.74
C GLU A 108 20.77 -16.30 -17.86
N ARG A 109 21.07 -17.49 -18.40
CA ARG A 109 21.98 -17.65 -19.56
C ARG A 109 21.27 -17.24 -20.85
N GLU A 110 20.03 -17.67 -21.04
CA GLU A 110 19.21 -17.30 -22.19
C GLU A 110 19.02 -15.78 -22.26
N LEU A 111 18.67 -15.13 -21.16
CA LEU A 111 18.58 -13.66 -21.05
C LEU A 111 19.90 -12.93 -21.34
N ARG A 112 21.05 -13.50 -20.95
CA ARG A 112 22.36 -12.94 -21.29
C ARG A 112 22.63 -13.05 -22.79
N SER A 113 22.43 -14.24 -23.38
CA SER A 113 22.61 -14.44 -24.82
C SER A 113 21.68 -13.56 -25.66
N LEU A 114 20.43 -13.35 -25.24
CA LEU A 114 19.49 -12.45 -25.90
C LEU A 114 19.93 -10.97 -25.84
N ARG A 115 20.52 -10.54 -24.71
CA ARG A 115 21.09 -9.19 -24.60
C ARG A 115 22.32 -9.01 -25.49
N GLU A 116 23.20 -10.00 -25.55
CA GLU A 116 24.39 -9.98 -26.42
C GLU A 116 23.98 -9.95 -27.91
N ILE A 117 23.04 -10.81 -28.33
CA ILE A 117 22.48 -10.79 -29.70
C ILE A 117 21.85 -9.43 -29.99
N HIS A 118 21.04 -8.88 -29.08
CA HIS A 118 20.41 -7.58 -29.28
C HIS A 118 21.44 -6.46 -29.41
N GLN A 119 22.45 -6.43 -28.53
CA GLN A 119 23.55 -5.47 -28.58
C GLN A 119 24.27 -5.50 -29.94
N VAL A 120 24.63 -6.69 -30.44
CA VAL A 120 25.24 -6.86 -31.77
C VAL A 120 24.30 -6.39 -32.89
N THR A 121 23.00 -6.66 -32.80
CA THR A 121 22.05 -6.13 -33.82
C THR A 121 21.95 -4.61 -33.80
N VAL A 122 22.03 -3.98 -32.62
CA VAL A 122 22.02 -2.52 -32.48
C VAL A 122 23.30 -1.91 -33.04
N GLU A 123 24.47 -2.49 -32.74
CA GLU A 123 25.77 -2.05 -33.28
C GLU A 123 25.82 -2.19 -34.82
N ASN A 124 25.33 -3.30 -35.37
CA ASN A 124 25.22 -3.51 -36.81
C ASN A 124 24.33 -2.45 -37.46
N LEU A 125 23.11 -2.22 -36.93
CA LEU A 125 22.20 -1.19 -37.44
C LEU A 125 22.77 0.23 -37.30
N GLN A 126 23.51 0.52 -36.23
CA GLN A 126 24.23 1.80 -36.09
C GLN A 126 25.28 1.96 -37.18
N SER A 127 26.10 0.93 -37.45
CA SER A 127 27.10 0.96 -38.53
C SER A 127 26.45 1.09 -39.92
N GLU A 128 25.29 0.50 -40.15
CA GLU A 128 24.52 0.65 -41.39
C GLU A 128 23.99 2.09 -41.54
N ILE A 129 23.46 2.69 -40.47
CA ILE A 129 23.05 4.10 -40.46
C ILE A 129 24.23 5.03 -40.75
N GLU A 130 25.41 4.78 -40.19
CA GLU A 130 26.62 5.56 -40.45
C GLU A 130 27.12 5.39 -41.91
N ASN A 131 27.09 4.17 -42.43
CA ASN A 131 27.39 3.88 -43.84
C ASN A 131 26.40 4.57 -44.80
N LEU A 132 25.10 4.50 -44.54
CA LEU A 132 24.08 5.19 -45.35
C LEU A 132 24.18 6.73 -45.24
N LYS A 133 24.58 7.25 -44.06
CA LYS A 133 24.83 8.67 -43.85
C LYS A 133 26.07 9.16 -44.59
N SER A 134 27.14 8.37 -44.62
CA SER A 134 28.35 8.68 -45.40
C SER A 134 28.14 8.53 -46.90
N GLN A 135 27.36 7.53 -47.37
CA GLN A 135 26.95 7.44 -48.76
C GLN A 135 26.09 8.65 -49.17
N ASN A 136 25.13 9.08 -48.36
CA ASN A 136 24.37 10.31 -48.62
C ASN A 136 25.25 11.57 -48.65
N SER A 137 26.26 11.68 -47.78
CA SER A 137 27.18 12.82 -47.82
C SER A 137 28.08 12.80 -49.07
N GLN A 138 28.50 11.62 -49.52
CA GLN A 138 29.22 11.45 -50.78
C GLN A 138 28.35 11.76 -52.01
N LEU A 139 27.11 11.26 -52.06
CA LEU A 139 26.17 11.54 -53.16
C LEU A 139 25.80 13.02 -53.24
N THR A 140 25.62 13.70 -52.11
CA THR A 140 25.35 15.15 -52.08
C THR A 140 26.56 16.01 -52.45
N LEU A 141 27.80 15.50 -52.28
CA LEU A 141 29.02 16.14 -52.77
C LEU A 141 29.30 15.84 -54.25
N GLY A 142 29.11 14.59 -54.68
CA GLY A 142 29.20 14.15 -56.08
C GLY A 142 28.19 14.89 -56.95
N SER A 143 26.92 14.94 -56.54
CA SER A 143 25.87 15.70 -57.22
C SER A 143 26.21 17.19 -57.35
N LYS A 144 26.94 17.81 -56.40
CA LYS A 144 27.41 19.20 -56.54
C LYS A 144 28.57 19.37 -57.52
N LYS A 145 29.34 18.30 -57.75
CA LYS A 145 30.45 18.26 -58.71
C LYS A 145 29.89 18.02 -60.12
N ASP A 146 29.04 17.02 -60.29
CA ASP A 146 28.41 16.63 -61.56
C ASP A 146 27.40 17.68 -62.05
N ASN A 147 26.70 18.39 -61.15
CA ASN A 147 25.89 19.55 -61.54
C ASN A 147 26.72 20.67 -62.15
N LYS A 148 28.01 20.83 -61.79
CA LYS A 148 28.81 21.95 -62.29
C LYS A 148 29.09 21.85 -63.79
N ASP A 149 29.10 20.63 -64.33
CA ASP A 149 29.36 20.34 -65.74
C ASP A 149 28.07 20.03 -66.55
N LEU A 150 26.90 19.94 -65.89
CA LEU A 150 25.59 19.65 -66.54
C LEU A 150 24.52 20.75 -66.37
N GLN A 151 24.74 21.81 -65.59
CA GLN A 151 23.74 22.85 -65.30
C GLN A 151 23.57 23.98 -66.35
N SER A 152 24.21 23.92 -67.52
CA SER A 152 24.25 25.07 -68.45
C SER A 152 23.10 25.19 -69.46
N ALA A 153 22.21 24.20 -69.62
CA ALA A 153 21.12 24.30 -70.63
C ALA A 153 19.79 23.58 -70.32
N ASP A 154 19.81 22.31 -69.90
CA ASP A 154 18.72 21.39 -70.28
C ASP A 154 17.67 21.05 -69.19
N SER A 155 17.86 21.48 -67.93
CA SER A 155 16.91 21.26 -66.83
C SER A 155 15.81 22.34 -66.64
N PRO A 156 16.07 23.67 -66.76
CA PRO A 156 15.03 24.65 -66.47
C PRO A 156 13.91 24.65 -67.53
N VAL A 157 14.24 24.35 -68.79
CA VAL A 157 13.27 24.29 -69.90
C VAL A 157 12.26 23.15 -69.68
N LYS A 158 12.72 21.95 -69.31
CA LYS A 158 11.83 20.80 -69.07
C LYS A 158 10.94 21.04 -67.84
N GLN A 159 11.47 21.67 -66.79
CA GLN A 159 10.66 22.04 -65.63
C GLN A 159 9.66 23.19 -65.93
N ALA A 160 10.02 24.14 -66.80
CA ALA A 160 9.10 25.18 -67.27
C ALA A 160 7.95 24.58 -68.10
N ASN A 161 8.26 23.72 -69.08
CA ASN A 161 7.27 23.11 -69.97
C ASN A 161 6.24 22.26 -69.20
N THR A 162 6.68 21.49 -68.19
CA THR A 162 5.76 20.71 -67.34
C THR A 162 4.86 21.60 -66.46
N LYS A 163 5.39 22.70 -65.91
CA LYS A 163 4.60 23.69 -65.16
C LYS A 163 3.59 24.41 -66.06
N GLU A 164 3.98 24.77 -67.29
CA GLU A 164 3.09 25.41 -68.27
C GLU A 164 1.96 24.46 -68.71
N GLY A 165 2.28 23.18 -68.97
CA GLY A 165 1.27 22.15 -69.27
C GLY A 165 0.27 21.97 -68.13
N TRP A 166 0.74 21.94 -66.88
CA TRP A 166 -0.13 21.87 -65.71
C TRP A 166 -1.04 23.12 -65.57
N LEU A 167 -0.50 24.32 -65.80
CA LEU A 167 -1.28 25.56 -65.77
C LEU A 167 -2.37 25.59 -66.85
N LYS A 168 -2.08 25.11 -68.07
CA LYS A 168 -3.07 24.99 -69.15
C LYS A 168 -4.20 24.03 -68.79
N LEU A 169 -3.88 22.82 -68.32
CA LEU A 169 -4.88 21.84 -67.87
C LEU A 169 -5.73 22.36 -66.71
N SER A 170 -5.13 23.09 -65.76
CA SER A 170 -5.84 23.74 -64.66
C SER A 170 -6.82 24.82 -65.16
N GLN A 171 -6.39 25.64 -66.13
CA GLN A 171 -7.25 26.66 -66.75
C GLN A 171 -8.39 26.05 -67.57
N GLU A 172 -8.13 24.97 -68.32
CA GLU A 172 -9.15 24.20 -69.06
C GLU A 172 -10.18 23.57 -68.11
N LEU A 173 -9.74 22.99 -66.98
CA LEU A 173 -10.63 22.44 -65.95
C LEU A 173 -11.57 23.53 -65.36
N VAL A 174 -11.04 24.73 -65.10
CA VAL A 174 -11.85 25.88 -64.65
C VAL A 174 -12.83 26.34 -65.73
N ALA A 175 -12.42 26.37 -66.99
CA ALA A 175 -13.30 26.70 -68.11
C ALA A 175 -14.44 25.68 -68.26
N LYS A 176 -14.14 24.38 -68.19
CA LYS A 176 -15.13 23.30 -68.26
C LYS A 176 -16.08 23.30 -67.07
N ASN A 177 -15.62 23.61 -65.86
CA ASN A 177 -16.52 23.79 -64.71
C ASN A 177 -17.50 24.97 -64.90
N ARG A 178 -17.08 26.08 -65.51
CA ARG A 178 -17.98 27.20 -65.85
C ARG A 178 -18.99 26.81 -66.92
N GLU A 179 -18.55 26.05 -67.93
CA GLU A 179 -19.43 25.50 -68.98
C GLU A 179 -20.50 24.58 -68.38
N ILE A 180 -20.12 23.65 -67.49
CA ILE A 180 -21.04 22.80 -66.73
C ILE A 180 -22.04 23.64 -65.94
N GLN A 181 -21.59 24.64 -65.16
CA GLN A 181 -22.51 25.51 -64.41
C GLN A 181 -23.48 26.30 -65.32
N ASN A 182 -23.05 26.71 -66.51
CA ASN A 182 -23.92 27.37 -67.47
C ASN A 182 -24.94 26.40 -68.07
N LEU A 183 -24.54 25.17 -68.39
CA LEU A 183 -25.43 24.11 -68.84
C LEU A 183 -26.43 23.69 -67.77
N THR A 184 -26.03 23.62 -66.48
CA THR A 184 -26.97 23.38 -65.38
C THR A 184 -28.02 24.50 -65.32
N LYS A 185 -27.61 25.77 -65.45
CA LYS A 185 -28.55 26.90 -65.47
C LYS A 185 -29.47 26.91 -66.69
N THR A 186 -29.03 26.46 -67.87
CA THR A 186 -29.92 26.34 -69.04
C THR A 186 -30.88 25.15 -68.88
N VAL A 187 -30.42 24.02 -68.35
CA VAL A 187 -31.29 22.88 -68.01
C VAL A 187 -32.35 23.28 -66.97
N GLU A 188 -31.98 24.00 -65.91
CA GLU A 188 -32.94 24.53 -64.92
C GLU A 188 -33.97 25.50 -65.54
N LYS A 189 -33.55 26.35 -66.49
CA LYS A 189 -34.47 27.25 -67.22
C LYS A 189 -35.42 26.46 -68.10
N LEU A 190 -34.91 25.54 -68.91
CA LEU A 190 -35.72 24.68 -69.78
C LEU A 190 -36.68 23.79 -68.96
N GLN A 191 -36.27 23.33 -67.78
CA GLN A 191 -37.16 22.64 -66.84
C GLN A 191 -38.27 23.55 -66.31
N LYS A 192 -37.95 24.80 -65.93
CA LYS A 192 -38.95 25.79 -65.51
C LYS A 192 -39.91 26.15 -66.64
N GLU A 193 -39.42 26.38 -67.85
CA GLU A 193 -40.22 26.64 -69.05
C GLU A 193 -41.12 25.44 -69.38
N ARG A 194 -40.61 24.21 -69.31
CA ARG A 194 -41.42 22.99 -69.45
C ARG A 194 -42.53 22.91 -68.39
N MET A 195 -42.23 23.25 -67.14
CA MET A 195 -43.24 23.28 -66.06
C MET A 195 -44.29 24.38 -66.27
N VAL A 196 -43.93 25.53 -66.85
CA VAL A 196 -44.88 26.60 -67.22
C VAL A 196 -45.75 26.15 -68.39
N MET A 197 -45.19 25.64 -69.49
CA MET A 197 -45.98 25.14 -70.62
C MET A 197 -46.94 24.01 -70.21
N LEU A 198 -46.49 23.06 -69.39
CA LEU A 198 -47.36 22.02 -68.82
C LEU A 198 -48.42 22.59 -67.86
N SER A 199 -48.21 23.76 -67.27
CA SER A 199 -49.23 24.46 -66.47
C SER A 199 -50.26 25.16 -67.36
N ASP A 200 -49.82 25.82 -68.44
CA ASP A 200 -50.69 26.52 -69.39
C ASP A 200 -51.55 25.54 -70.21
N ASP A 201 -51.03 24.38 -70.62
CA ASP A 201 -51.83 23.31 -71.23
C ASP A 201 -52.91 22.79 -70.26
N ASN A 202 -52.60 22.70 -68.96
CA ASN A 202 -53.59 22.38 -67.91
C ASN A 202 -54.64 23.49 -67.70
N PHE A 203 -54.38 24.74 -68.11
CA PHE A 203 -55.38 25.80 -68.15
C PHE A 203 -56.20 25.77 -69.46
N ARG A 204 -55.59 25.51 -70.62
CA ARG A 204 -56.33 25.37 -71.89
C ARG A 204 -57.30 24.18 -71.89
N HIS A 205 -56.92 23.05 -71.27
CA HIS A 205 -57.83 21.91 -71.09
C HIS A 205 -58.91 22.12 -70.02
N LYS A 206 -58.82 23.16 -69.17
CA LYS A 206 -59.85 23.51 -68.17
C LYS A 206 -60.83 24.60 -68.61
N ALA A 207 -60.52 25.37 -69.65
CA ALA A 207 -61.36 26.46 -70.13
C ALA A 207 -62.61 26.01 -70.94
N ALA A 208 -62.71 24.73 -71.30
CA ALA A 208 -63.73 24.22 -72.21
C ALA A 208 -64.89 23.45 -71.56
N ASN A 209 -64.94 23.29 -70.23
CA ASN A 209 -66.08 22.59 -69.60
C ASN A 209 -66.30 22.96 -68.12
N LYS A 210 -67.04 24.06 -67.84
CA LYS A 210 -67.59 24.31 -66.48
C LYS A 210 -68.75 25.31 -66.36
N GLU A 211 -69.91 25.00 -66.95
CA GLU A 211 -71.24 25.45 -66.49
C GLU A 211 -72.20 24.25 -66.71
N THR A 212 -73.04 23.78 -65.78
CA THR A 212 -73.68 24.40 -64.60
C THR A 212 -73.80 23.43 -63.39
N SER A 213 -74.08 24.00 -62.21
CA SER A 213 -74.49 23.33 -60.94
C SER A 213 -75.97 22.86 -60.99
N PRO A 214 -76.60 22.22 -59.97
CA PRO A 214 -76.22 22.03 -58.55
C PRO A 214 -76.37 20.54 -58.08
N GLU A 215 -76.56 20.08 -56.83
CA GLU A 215 -76.60 20.66 -55.45
C GLU A 215 -76.32 19.57 -54.36
N ASN A 216 -76.28 20.00 -53.09
CA ASN A 216 -76.73 19.34 -51.85
C ASN A 216 -76.22 17.96 -51.32
N LEU A 217 -75.68 18.07 -50.09
CA LEU A 217 -76.04 17.29 -48.88
C LEU A 217 -75.76 15.76 -48.78
N LYS A 218 -74.67 15.48 -48.05
CA LYS A 218 -74.63 14.67 -46.80
C LYS A 218 -75.12 13.19 -46.83
N ARG A 219 -74.14 12.33 -46.47
CA ARG A 219 -74.20 11.21 -45.49
C ARG A 219 -74.40 9.77 -46.03
N SER A 220 -73.31 9.01 -45.85
CA SER A 220 -73.15 7.57 -45.54
C SER A 220 -73.64 6.43 -46.46
N SER A 221 -72.80 5.39 -46.44
CA SER A 221 -73.08 3.94 -46.43
C SER A 221 -73.58 3.20 -47.69
N VAL A 222 -72.66 2.38 -48.22
CA VAL A 222 -72.77 0.92 -48.45
C VAL A 222 -73.87 0.36 -49.38
N ALA A 223 -73.38 -0.32 -50.43
CA ALA A 223 -73.98 -1.43 -51.20
C ALA A 223 -75.24 -1.18 -52.05
N GLY A 224 -75.36 -1.95 -53.16
CA GLY A 224 -76.65 -2.23 -53.80
C GLY A 224 -76.69 -2.12 -55.32
N GLU A 225 -76.31 -3.21 -56.01
CA GLU A 225 -76.93 -3.74 -57.24
C GLU A 225 -76.89 -2.95 -58.58
N ALA A 226 -76.89 -3.72 -59.67
CA ALA A 226 -76.95 -3.28 -61.08
C ALA A 226 -78.41 -3.35 -61.60
N PRO A 227 -78.72 -2.82 -62.82
CA PRO A 227 -78.48 -3.61 -64.03
C PRO A 227 -78.00 -2.80 -65.27
N GLY A 228 -77.67 -3.49 -66.37
CA GLY A 228 -77.32 -2.90 -67.68
C GLY A 228 -78.54 -2.42 -68.49
N PRO A 229 -78.49 -2.29 -69.84
CA PRO A 229 -77.57 -2.95 -70.79
C PRO A 229 -76.88 -2.02 -71.83
N GLY A 230 -75.92 -2.55 -72.61
CA GLY A 230 -75.34 -1.82 -73.76
C GLY A 230 -74.00 -2.34 -74.32
N GLU A 231 -73.98 -3.57 -74.85
CA GLU A 231 -72.94 -4.04 -75.80
C GLU A 231 -73.27 -3.57 -77.24
N PRO A 232 -72.39 -3.75 -78.27
CA PRO A 232 -71.08 -4.40 -78.30
C PRO A 232 -69.93 -3.58 -78.93
N CYS A 233 -68.68 -4.03 -78.76
CA CYS A 233 -67.80 -4.37 -79.90
C CYS A 233 -66.48 -5.02 -79.47
N GLU A 234 -66.24 -6.18 -80.06
CA GLU A 234 -65.22 -7.20 -79.85
C GLU A 234 -63.75 -6.73 -79.84
N GLY A 235 -62.94 -7.42 -79.04
CA GLY A 235 -61.48 -7.26 -78.96
C GLY A 235 -60.85 -8.38 -78.13
N ALA A 236 -61.10 -9.64 -78.50
CA ALA A 236 -60.74 -10.80 -77.69
C ALA A 236 -59.22 -11.04 -77.62
N GLY A 237 -58.71 -11.23 -76.40
CA GLY A 237 -57.32 -11.64 -76.13
C GLY A 237 -57.04 -11.83 -74.64
N PRO A 238 -57.66 -12.82 -73.97
CA PRO A 238 -57.53 -12.99 -72.53
C PRO A 238 -56.23 -13.70 -72.12
N GLY A 239 -55.70 -13.31 -70.96
CA GLY A 239 -54.84 -14.16 -70.16
C GLY A 239 -53.33 -14.03 -70.39
N ARG A 240 -52.70 -13.09 -69.66
CA ARG A 240 -51.63 -13.40 -68.69
C ARG A 240 -51.31 -12.19 -67.81
N PRO A 241 -51.83 -12.10 -66.56
CA PRO A 241 -51.10 -11.39 -65.52
C PRO A 241 -49.71 -12.01 -65.42
N TRP A 242 -48.67 -11.19 -65.39
CA TRP A 242 -47.29 -11.64 -65.21
C TRP A 242 -47.14 -12.24 -63.81
N ALA A 243 -47.35 -13.56 -63.71
CA ALA A 243 -47.19 -14.32 -62.49
C ALA A 243 -45.70 -14.61 -62.24
N LEU A 244 -44.98 -13.59 -61.82
CA LEU A 244 -43.76 -13.69 -61.00
C LEU A 244 -43.98 -12.83 -59.75
N PRO A 245 -43.35 -13.14 -58.61
CA PRO A 245 -43.13 -14.47 -58.07
C PRO A 245 -43.51 -14.47 -56.57
N GLY A 246 -44.71 -14.97 -56.24
CA GLY A 246 -45.19 -15.01 -54.84
C GLY A 246 -44.30 -15.84 -53.90
N VAL A 247 -43.46 -16.71 -54.46
CA VAL A 247 -42.42 -17.48 -53.76
C VAL A 247 -41.30 -16.56 -53.27
N GLU A 248 -40.72 -15.71 -54.13
CA GLU A 248 -39.61 -14.82 -53.75
C GLU A 248 -40.04 -13.78 -52.70
N ILE A 249 -41.26 -13.25 -52.76
CA ILE A 249 -41.78 -12.32 -51.74
C ILE A 249 -41.91 -13.02 -50.39
N SER A 250 -42.42 -14.26 -50.38
CA SER A 250 -42.56 -15.06 -49.16
C SER A 250 -41.19 -15.47 -48.58
N GLU A 251 -40.25 -15.81 -49.45
CA GLU A 251 -38.86 -16.14 -49.10
C GLU A 251 -38.14 -14.92 -48.51
N VAL A 252 -38.25 -13.73 -49.13
CA VAL A 252 -37.70 -12.48 -48.61
C VAL A 252 -38.32 -12.11 -47.25
N LEU A 253 -39.62 -12.34 -47.04
CA LEU A 253 -40.25 -12.13 -45.73
C LEU A 253 -39.76 -13.12 -44.67
N GLN A 254 -39.54 -14.39 -45.04
CA GLN A 254 -38.96 -15.40 -44.16
C GLN A 254 -37.50 -15.08 -43.80
N GLN A 255 -36.68 -14.70 -44.79
CA GLN A 255 -35.31 -14.24 -44.58
C GLN A 255 -35.27 -12.98 -43.72
N ASN A 256 -36.20 -12.02 -43.92
CA ASN A 256 -36.29 -10.82 -43.09
C ASN A 256 -36.64 -11.14 -41.63
N LYS A 257 -37.46 -12.18 -41.39
CA LYS A 257 -37.71 -12.70 -40.04
C LYS A 257 -36.46 -13.36 -39.45
N GLN A 258 -35.81 -14.26 -40.18
CA GLN A 258 -34.57 -14.92 -39.74
C GLN A 258 -33.48 -13.90 -39.38
N LEU A 259 -33.27 -12.88 -40.21
CA LEU A 259 -32.33 -11.79 -39.95
C LEU A 259 -32.69 -10.96 -38.72
N LYS A 260 -33.98 -10.77 -38.41
CA LYS A 260 -34.41 -10.13 -37.16
C LYS A 260 -34.11 -11.01 -35.95
N ASP A 261 -34.46 -12.29 -36.01
CA ASP A 261 -34.19 -13.26 -34.95
C ASP A 261 -32.65 -13.38 -34.70
N GLU A 262 -31.84 -13.33 -35.75
CA GLU A 262 -30.37 -13.30 -35.67
C GLU A 262 -29.82 -11.99 -35.10
N LEU A 263 -30.36 -10.84 -35.50
CA LEU A 263 -29.97 -9.53 -34.92
C LEU A 263 -30.33 -9.43 -33.44
N GLU A 264 -31.48 -9.95 -33.02
CA GLU A 264 -31.87 -10.05 -31.61
C GLU A 264 -30.93 -10.99 -30.85
N ARG A 265 -30.60 -12.16 -31.41
CA ARG A 265 -29.62 -13.09 -30.82
C ARG A 265 -28.24 -12.44 -30.65
N LEU A 266 -27.72 -11.78 -31.68
CA LEU A 266 -26.41 -11.10 -31.65
C LEU A 266 -26.42 -9.90 -30.68
N SER A 267 -27.53 -9.16 -30.59
CA SER A 267 -27.70 -8.08 -29.62
C SER A 267 -27.68 -8.61 -28.18
N LEU A 268 -28.37 -9.72 -27.90
CA LEU A 268 -28.33 -10.37 -26.59
C LEU A 268 -26.93 -10.92 -26.27
N GLU A 269 -26.25 -11.54 -27.24
CA GLU A 269 -24.89 -12.05 -27.08
C GLU A 269 -23.88 -10.93 -26.77
N MET A 270 -23.93 -9.82 -27.51
CA MET A 270 -23.10 -8.63 -27.26
C MET A 270 -23.38 -8.02 -25.88
N ASN A 271 -24.64 -7.90 -25.46
CA ASN A 271 -25.00 -7.43 -24.13
C ASN A 271 -24.50 -8.38 -23.03
N GLN A 272 -24.61 -9.71 -23.20
CA GLN A 272 -24.06 -10.68 -22.27
C GLN A 272 -22.52 -10.59 -22.17
N GLN A 273 -21.82 -10.44 -23.30
CA GLN A 273 -20.37 -10.26 -23.31
C GLN A 273 -19.96 -8.97 -22.60
N ARG A 274 -20.68 -7.86 -22.82
CA ARG A 274 -20.46 -6.59 -22.12
C ARG A 274 -20.67 -6.69 -20.60
N VAL A 275 -21.72 -7.39 -20.15
CA VAL A 275 -21.96 -7.60 -18.71
C VAL A 275 -20.89 -8.51 -18.11
N LYS A 276 -20.47 -9.57 -18.81
CA LYS A 276 -19.38 -10.46 -18.37
C LYS A 276 -18.06 -9.69 -18.25
N SER A 277 -17.68 -8.88 -19.23
CA SER A 277 -16.44 -8.10 -19.19
C SER A 277 -16.47 -7.06 -18.06
N GLN A 278 -17.60 -6.33 -17.90
CA GLN A 278 -17.79 -5.38 -16.80
C GLN A 278 -17.70 -6.07 -15.42
N ALA A 279 -18.27 -7.27 -15.26
CA ALA A 279 -18.17 -8.04 -14.02
C ALA A 279 -16.73 -8.50 -13.73
N THR A 280 -15.99 -8.96 -14.75
CA THR A 280 -14.57 -9.32 -14.57
C THR A 280 -13.67 -8.13 -14.24
N LEU A 281 -13.94 -6.95 -14.82
CA LEU A 281 -13.23 -5.70 -14.49
C LEU A 281 -13.52 -5.29 -13.05
N ALA A 282 -14.79 -5.19 -12.65
CA ALA A 282 -15.15 -4.85 -11.27
C ALA A 282 -14.57 -5.83 -10.24
N TYR A 283 -14.48 -7.13 -10.57
CA TYR A 283 -13.84 -8.14 -9.73
C TYR A 283 -12.32 -7.94 -9.62
N SER A 284 -11.62 -7.70 -10.73
CA SER A 284 -10.17 -7.47 -10.72
C SER A 284 -9.80 -6.16 -10.02
N GLU A 285 -10.56 -5.08 -10.26
CA GLU A 285 -10.44 -3.80 -9.55
C GLU A 285 -10.66 -3.96 -8.04
N ASN A 286 -11.67 -4.72 -7.61
CA ASN A 286 -11.91 -4.96 -6.19
C ASN A 286 -10.77 -5.73 -5.53
N ASN A 287 -10.20 -6.71 -6.23
CA ASN A 287 -9.04 -7.47 -5.75
C ASN A 287 -7.78 -6.61 -5.67
N VAL A 288 -7.52 -5.75 -6.65
CA VAL A 288 -6.41 -4.78 -6.61
C VAL A 288 -6.58 -3.81 -5.44
N ARG A 289 -7.79 -3.25 -5.24
CA ARG A 289 -8.07 -2.38 -4.10
C ARG A 289 -7.84 -3.08 -2.75
N ARG A 290 -8.32 -4.32 -2.57
CA ARG A 290 -8.08 -5.11 -1.34
C ARG A 290 -6.60 -5.40 -1.11
N ALA A 291 -5.84 -5.70 -2.18
CA ALA A 291 -4.41 -5.93 -2.08
C ALA A 291 -3.64 -4.66 -1.69
N GLN A 292 -4.04 -3.50 -2.24
CA GLN A 292 -3.50 -2.19 -1.86
C GLN A 292 -3.84 -1.83 -0.41
N GLU A 293 -5.07 -2.10 0.04
CA GLU A 293 -5.50 -1.88 1.44
C GLU A 293 -4.70 -2.76 2.41
N ALA A 294 -4.60 -4.07 2.15
CA ALA A 294 -3.79 -4.98 2.97
C ALA A 294 -2.30 -4.61 3.00
N ALA A 295 -1.73 -4.13 1.88
CA ALA A 295 -0.35 -3.65 1.83
C ALA A 295 -0.17 -2.34 2.63
N ALA A 296 -1.14 -1.43 2.58
CA ALA A 296 -1.13 -0.19 3.36
C ALA A 296 -1.29 -0.46 4.87
N GLU A 297 -2.18 -1.38 5.26
CA GLU A 297 -2.33 -1.87 6.63
C GLU A 297 -1.04 -2.51 7.16
N PHE A 298 -0.41 -3.39 6.37
CA PHE A 298 0.87 -4.00 6.73
C PHE A 298 1.98 -2.95 6.89
N ALA A 299 2.07 -1.98 5.99
CA ALA A 299 3.04 -0.89 6.08
C ALA A 299 2.79 0.01 7.31
N ALA A 300 1.54 0.29 7.66
CA ALA A 300 1.17 1.03 8.86
C ALA A 300 1.49 0.24 10.15
N ALA A 301 1.19 -1.05 10.18
CA ALA A 301 1.53 -1.94 11.28
C ALA A 301 3.05 -2.02 11.51
N LEU A 302 3.83 -2.12 10.42
CA LEU A 302 5.29 -2.14 10.47
C LEU A 302 5.88 -0.82 11.00
N LYS A 303 5.37 0.33 10.55
CA LYS A 303 5.75 1.65 11.08
C LYS A 303 5.46 1.76 12.57
N ALA A 304 4.24 1.40 12.99
CA ALA A 304 3.86 1.43 14.39
C ALA A 304 4.63 0.41 15.26
N ALA A 305 5.09 -0.71 14.69
CA ALA A 305 5.99 -1.64 15.39
C ALA A 305 7.37 -1.00 15.59
N HIS A 306 7.94 -0.41 14.53
CA HIS A 306 9.23 0.28 14.58
C HIS A 306 9.23 1.47 15.55
N GLU A 307 8.17 2.30 15.56
CA GLU A 307 8.01 3.39 16.52
C GLU A 307 8.01 2.89 17.97
N ARG A 308 7.30 1.79 18.26
CA ARG A 308 7.32 1.15 19.59
C ARG A 308 8.69 0.59 19.96
N GLU A 309 9.44 0.04 19.00
CA GLU A 309 10.82 -0.41 19.23
C GLU A 309 11.76 0.75 19.54
N LEU A 310 11.67 1.87 18.80
CA LEU A 310 12.42 3.08 19.07
C LEU A 310 12.10 3.63 20.47
N GLU A 311 10.82 3.73 20.84
CA GLU A 311 10.44 4.12 22.19
C GLU A 311 10.95 3.14 23.26
N GLN A 312 10.96 1.83 22.99
CA GLN A 312 11.52 0.84 23.91
C GLN A 312 13.03 1.01 24.06
N LEU A 313 13.77 1.29 22.98
CA LEU A 313 15.21 1.57 23.04
C LEU A 313 15.50 2.86 23.81
N LEU A 314 14.72 3.92 23.59
CA LEU A 314 14.81 5.17 24.36
C LEU A 314 14.50 4.95 25.85
N ARG A 315 13.42 4.21 26.17
CA ARG A 315 13.10 3.83 27.55
C ARG A 315 14.21 2.96 28.16
N ARG A 316 14.79 2.03 27.41
CA ARG A 316 15.93 1.21 27.86
C ARG A 316 17.20 2.03 28.05
N GLN A 317 17.47 3.06 27.25
CA GLN A 317 18.60 3.96 27.46
C GLN A 317 18.38 4.88 28.67
N ALA A 318 17.17 5.43 28.85
CA ALA A 318 16.82 6.24 30.01
C ALA A 318 16.79 5.41 31.31
N ALA A 319 16.38 4.14 31.24
CA ALA A 319 16.36 3.21 32.37
C ALA A 319 17.69 2.46 32.59
N ALA A 320 18.59 2.42 31.60
CA ALA A 320 19.97 1.95 31.77
C ALA A 320 20.74 3.05 32.51
N PRO A 321 21.04 2.87 33.80
CA PRO A 321 21.37 4.00 34.64
C PRO A 321 22.85 4.33 34.49
N ALA A 322 23.18 5.11 33.45
CA ALA A 322 24.43 5.87 33.39
C ALA A 322 24.75 6.55 34.73
N PRO A 323 23.81 7.25 35.42
CA PRO A 323 24.07 7.80 36.75
C PRO A 323 24.36 6.74 37.83
N ALA A 324 23.77 5.53 37.80
CA ALA A 324 24.05 4.52 38.82
C ALA A 324 25.37 3.76 38.56
N ARG A 325 25.73 3.50 37.30
CA ARG A 325 27.09 3.01 36.97
C ARG A 325 28.16 4.03 37.30
N VAL A 326 27.91 5.31 37.03
CA VAL A 326 28.80 6.40 37.45
C VAL A 326 28.89 6.46 38.98
N ALA A 327 27.77 6.39 39.70
CA ALA A 327 27.77 6.38 41.17
C ALA A 327 28.47 5.14 41.78
N GLU A 328 28.32 3.95 41.19
CA GLU A 328 29.05 2.76 41.63
C GLU A 328 30.56 2.92 41.43
N LEU A 329 30.99 3.40 40.26
CA LEU A 329 32.41 3.66 39.99
C LEU A 329 32.97 4.76 40.89
N HIS A 330 32.20 5.82 41.14
CA HIS A 330 32.59 6.90 42.05
C HIS A 330 32.70 6.39 43.49
N GLY A 331 31.75 5.56 43.95
CA GLY A 331 31.84 4.90 45.26
C GLY A 331 33.09 4.02 45.39
N ARG A 332 33.45 3.27 44.35
CA ARG A 332 34.71 2.49 44.32
C ARG A 332 35.95 3.38 44.38
N ILE A 333 35.98 4.47 43.60
CA ILE A 333 37.08 5.45 43.61
C ILE A 333 37.24 6.03 45.01
N ASN A 334 36.17 6.55 45.62
CA ASN A 334 36.20 7.11 46.97
C ASN A 334 36.70 6.09 48.01
N THR A 335 36.32 4.80 47.92
CA THR A 335 36.85 3.76 48.83
C THR A 335 38.34 3.48 48.62
N GLN A 336 38.84 3.62 47.39
CA GLN A 336 40.27 3.49 47.10
C GLN A 336 41.06 4.72 47.56
N GLU A 337 40.50 5.93 47.40
CA GLU A 337 41.07 7.18 47.90
C GLU A 337 41.24 7.15 49.42
N VAL A 338 40.21 6.80 50.18
CA VAL A 338 40.28 6.65 51.66
C VAL A 338 41.32 5.58 52.08
N LEU A 339 41.46 4.49 51.32
CA LEU A 339 42.51 3.49 51.59
C LEU A 339 43.91 4.04 51.30
N ILE A 340 44.07 4.84 50.24
CA ILE A 340 45.34 5.50 49.91
C ILE A 340 45.72 6.52 51.00
N GLU A 341 44.78 7.35 51.45
CA GLU A 341 44.99 8.29 52.56
C GLU A 341 45.44 7.56 53.83
N HIS A 342 44.74 6.49 54.23
CA HIS A 342 45.12 5.71 55.41
C HIS A 342 46.52 5.06 55.27
N LEU A 343 46.88 4.59 54.07
CA LEU A 343 48.22 4.04 53.82
C LEU A 343 49.31 5.13 53.84
N GLN A 344 49.01 6.34 53.36
CA GLN A 344 49.91 7.49 53.45
C GLN A 344 50.12 7.94 54.90
N GLU A 345 49.04 8.00 55.71
CA GLU A 345 49.12 8.26 57.15
C GLU A 345 50.03 7.25 57.86
N ARG A 346 49.83 5.95 57.60
CA ARG A 346 50.63 4.85 58.18
C ARG A 346 52.11 4.94 57.81
N ILE A 347 52.43 5.31 56.57
CA ILE A 347 53.82 5.56 56.14
C ILE A 347 54.40 6.76 56.88
N GLY A 348 53.65 7.86 57.02
CA GLY A 348 54.07 9.04 57.77
C GLY A 348 54.28 8.77 59.27
N GLU A 349 53.44 7.94 59.89
CA GLU A 349 53.64 7.47 61.27
C GLU A 349 54.92 6.64 61.42
N GLN A 350 55.16 5.70 60.51
CA GLN A 350 56.39 4.89 60.50
C GLN A 350 57.64 5.75 60.31
N GLN A 351 57.60 6.76 59.44
CA GLN A 351 58.70 7.72 59.27
C GLN A 351 59.00 8.48 60.56
N ARG A 352 57.98 9.04 61.23
CA ARG A 352 58.15 9.74 62.52
C ARG A 352 58.68 8.81 63.62
N GLN A 353 58.25 7.55 63.66
CA GLN A 353 58.78 6.54 64.57
C GLN A 353 60.27 6.24 64.28
N GLN A 354 60.64 6.13 63.00
CA GLN A 354 62.02 5.91 62.59
C GLN A 354 62.93 7.11 62.92
N GLU A 355 62.46 8.34 62.70
CA GLU A 355 63.14 9.56 63.13
C GLU A 355 63.33 9.61 64.65
N ALA A 356 62.29 9.30 65.43
CA ALA A 356 62.36 9.25 66.89
C ALA A 356 63.34 8.17 67.39
N LEU A 357 63.38 7.00 66.74
CA LEU A 357 64.35 5.94 67.03
C LEU A 357 65.78 6.39 66.74
N LEU A 358 66.04 7.04 65.58
CA LEU A 358 67.35 7.58 65.24
C LEU A 358 67.79 8.66 66.24
N VAL A 359 66.90 9.56 66.65
CA VAL A 359 67.19 10.56 67.69
C VAL A 359 67.50 9.91 69.03
N SER A 360 66.78 8.84 69.40
CA SER A 360 67.05 8.07 70.62
C SER A 360 68.41 7.36 70.56
N GLN A 361 68.77 6.75 69.44
CA GLN A 361 70.06 6.09 69.22
C GLN A 361 71.22 7.10 69.27
N MET A 362 71.08 8.25 68.60
CA MET A 362 72.08 9.33 68.67
C MET A 362 72.28 9.83 70.10
N ARG A 363 71.21 9.93 70.90
CA ARG A 363 71.29 10.30 72.32
C ARG A 363 71.95 9.21 73.15
N GLU A 364 71.64 7.93 72.89
CA GLU A 364 72.26 6.80 73.56
C GLU A 364 73.76 6.72 73.27
N GLU A 365 74.18 6.90 72.00
CA GLU A 365 75.60 6.97 71.62
C GLU A 365 76.35 8.11 72.32
N LEU A 366 75.72 9.28 72.48
CA LEU A 366 76.32 10.41 73.21
C LEU A 366 76.50 10.06 74.69
N LEU A 367 75.47 9.49 75.33
CA LEU A 367 75.56 9.03 76.73
C LEU A 367 76.60 7.91 76.90
N GLN A 368 76.71 6.97 75.96
CA GLN A 368 77.75 5.93 75.98
C GLN A 368 79.16 6.53 75.87
N LYS A 369 79.35 7.59 75.05
CA LYS A 369 80.63 8.32 74.94
C LYS A 369 80.95 9.08 76.23
N GLU A 370 79.98 9.76 76.84
CA GLU A 370 80.14 10.44 78.14
C GLU A 370 80.52 9.45 79.25
N VAL A 371 79.78 8.34 79.39
CA VAL A 371 80.11 7.29 80.36
C VAL A 371 81.48 6.67 80.09
N HIS A 372 81.87 6.45 78.83
CA HIS A 372 83.20 5.92 78.53
C HIS A 372 84.34 6.89 78.87
N LEU A 373 84.11 8.20 78.76
CA LEU A 373 85.05 9.23 79.20
C LEU A 373 85.16 9.29 80.73
N ASP A 374 84.04 9.29 81.44
CA ASP A 374 84.01 9.34 82.91
C ASP A 374 84.65 8.10 83.55
N TRP A 375 84.43 6.91 82.98
CA TRP A 375 85.05 5.67 83.48
C TRP A 375 86.49 5.47 82.95
N GLY A 376 86.80 5.96 81.76
CA GLY A 376 88.14 5.93 81.17
C GLY A 376 89.14 6.90 81.84
N GLY A 377 88.66 7.99 82.44
CA GLY A 377 89.45 8.85 83.32
C GLY A 377 89.81 8.22 84.67
N GLY A 378 89.21 7.07 85.01
CA GLY A 378 89.32 6.40 86.31
C GLY A 378 90.50 5.42 86.47
N THR A 379 91.37 5.24 85.47
CA THR A 379 92.54 4.35 85.61
C THR A 379 93.67 4.96 86.44
N LEU A 380 93.61 4.68 87.74
CA LEU A 380 94.74 4.36 88.62
C LEU A 380 95.80 5.47 88.83
N CYS A 381 95.47 6.39 89.74
CA CYS A 381 96.42 6.82 90.76
C CYS A 381 96.29 5.88 91.97
N TRP A 382 97.21 4.90 92.10
CA TRP A 382 97.54 4.14 93.30
C TRP A 382 99.00 3.68 93.21
#